data_AF-A0A0U9H8M8-F1
#
_entry.id   AF-A0A0U9H8M8-F1
#
_cell.length_a   1.000
_cell.length_b   1.000
_cell.length_c   1.000
_cell.angle_alpha   90.00
_cell.angle_beta   90.00
_cell.angle_gamma   90.00
#
_symmetry.space_group_name_H-M   'P 1'
#
loop_
_entity.id
_entity.type
_entity.pdbx_description
1 polymer ?
#
loop_
_entity_poly.entity_id
_entity_poly.type
_entity_poly.pdbx_seq_one_letter_code
_entity_poly.pdbx_strand_id
1 'polypeptide(L)'
;MNFKIKKKIKPNLLKELAELKNNRTSFNDFSESYLLNISRRYNLMHHILNDRELRKEKDKHSIYIATGQYISSLVTCWETYFRDIFVYVVEQDPNKKTEISDFIIQKGMSILELENAQLNLSDYGSKQYNFQDLNDTCSALNFLLNESKNRISEFIEGSIEDVVFTKPNFLLYWINEEKDISQELYSVLEQGFEIRHKVIHDANFIYKIEPHFINAFEDCMVIFPQLISILLAKKYNAKRPVFNVDKHYSRLTNNPNDREVNFIFSRNDFEGDYQIVD
;
A
#
# COMPACT_ATOMS: atom_id res chain seq x y z
N MET A 1 -23.61 3.26 8.50
CA MET A 1 -22.51 3.89 9.27
C MET A 1 -22.57 5.41 9.07
N ASN A 2 -22.48 6.21 10.14
CA ASN A 2 -22.73 7.66 10.10
C ASN A 2 -21.39 8.43 10.00
N PHE A 3 -20.90 8.69 8.78
CA PHE A 3 -19.63 9.39 8.55
C PHE A 3 -19.83 10.93 8.53
N LYS A 4 -19.12 11.63 9.43
CA LYS A 4 -19.03 13.10 9.52
C LYS A 4 -17.85 13.62 8.68
N ILE A 5 -18.12 14.60 7.82
CA ILE A 5 -17.11 15.31 7.01
C ILE A 5 -16.07 15.96 7.95
N LYS A 6 -14.79 15.64 7.78
CA LYS A 6 -13.73 16.17 8.68
C LYS A 6 -13.10 17.49 8.24
N LYS A 7 -13.04 17.90 6.97
CA LYS A 7 -12.36 19.18 6.59
C LYS A 7 -12.89 19.85 5.31
N LYS A 8 -12.94 21.19 5.33
CA LYS A 8 -13.09 22.08 4.16
C LYS A 8 -11.77 22.08 3.37
N ILE A 9 -11.83 21.85 2.06
CA ILE A 9 -10.63 21.68 1.20
C ILE A 9 -9.92 23.02 0.98
N LYS A 10 -8.58 23.04 1.10
CA LYS A 10 -7.73 24.24 0.88
C LYS A 10 -7.28 24.35 -0.58
N PRO A 11 -7.11 25.56 -1.14
CA PRO A 11 -6.69 25.77 -2.55
C PRO A 11 -5.37 25.10 -2.95
N ASN A 12 -4.39 24.97 -2.05
CA ASN A 12 -3.12 24.29 -2.35
C ASN A 12 -3.30 22.78 -2.63
N LEU A 13 -4.36 22.17 -2.09
CA LEU A 13 -4.71 20.77 -2.34
C LEU A 13 -5.08 20.54 -3.81
N LEU A 14 -5.59 21.55 -4.52
CA LEU A 14 -6.00 21.45 -5.91
C LEU A 14 -4.80 21.35 -6.87
N LYS A 15 -3.71 22.08 -6.59
CA LYS A 15 -2.46 21.96 -7.34
C LYS A 15 -1.79 20.60 -7.10
N GLU A 16 -1.74 20.14 -5.85
CA GLU A 16 -1.20 18.82 -5.51
C GLU A 16 -1.98 17.69 -6.20
N LEU A 17 -3.32 17.77 -6.26
CA LEU A 17 -4.15 16.76 -6.93
C LEU A 17 -3.96 16.75 -8.46
N ALA A 18 -3.74 17.91 -9.09
CA ALA A 18 -3.46 17.99 -10.52
C ALA A 18 -2.09 17.37 -10.90
N GLU A 19 -1.07 17.55 -10.05
CA GLU A 19 0.26 16.95 -10.26
C GLU A 19 0.25 15.41 -10.08
N LEU A 20 -0.57 14.90 -9.16
CA LEU A 20 -0.73 13.45 -8.91
C LEU A 20 -1.39 12.69 -10.07
N LYS A 21 -2.15 13.38 -10.93
CA LYS A 21 -2.92 12.75 -12.02
C LYS A 21 -2.05 12.11 -13.11
N ASN A 22 -0.84 12.62 -13.33
CA ASN A 22 0.04 12.14 -14.41
C ASN A 22 0.69 10.78 -14.13
N ASN A 23 0.67 10.30 -12.88
CA ASN A 23 1.36 9.06 -12.46
C ASN A 23 0.39 7.88 -12.21
N ARG A 24 -0.90 8.00 -12.58
CA ARG A 24 -1.98 7.05 -12.22
C ARG A 24 -2.54 6.28 -13.43
N THR A 25 -1.71 6.00 -14.43
CA THR A 25 -2.17 5.45 -15.72
C THR A 25 -2.56 3.98 -15.68
N SER A 26 -1.97 3.17 -14.79
CA SER A 26 -2.33 1.76 -14.62
C SER A 26 -1.98 1.21 -13.22
N PHE A 27 -2.55 0.05 -12.86
CA PHE A 27 -2.18 -0.70 -11.65
C PHE A 27 -0.67 -0.92 -11.52
N ASN A 28 0.01 -1.13 -12.65
CA ASN A 28 1.43 -1.44 -12.65
C ASN A 28 2.27 -0.19 -12.41
N ASP A 29 1.90 0.97 -12.97
CA ASP A 29 2.69 2.20 -12.86
C ASP A 29 2.82 2.67 -11.41
N PHE A 30 1.70 2.67 -10.66
CA PHE A 30 1.73 3.04 -9.25
C PHE A 30 2.26 1.91 -8.36
N SER A 31 2.12 0.63 -8.75
CA SER A 31 2.75 -0.49 -8.03
C SER A 31 4.27 -0.47 -8.15
N GLU A 32 4.80 -0.22 -9.35
CA GLU A 32 6.24 -0.04 -9.57
C GLU A 32 6.75 1.19 -8.81
N SER A 33 6.05 2.32 -8.94
CA SER A 33 6.39 3.54 -8.20
C SER A 33 6.40 3.30 -6.69
N TYR A 34 5.43 2.55 -6.16
CA TYR A 34 5.37 2.16 -4.76
C TYR A 34 6.58 1.31 -4.36
N LEU A 35 6.86 0.24 -5.10
CA LEU A 35 7.94 -0.70 -4.79
C LEU A 35 9.33 -0.04 -4.91
N LEU A 36 9.55 0.83 -5.88
CA LEU A 36 10.76 1.65 -6.00
C LEU A 36 10.91 2.60 -4.80
N ASN A 37 9.83 3.24 -4.38
CA ASN A 37 9.84 4.16 -3.23
C ASN A 37 10.11 3.45 -1.91
N ILE A 38 9.54 2.26 -1.75
CA ILE A 38 9.83 1.33 -0.67
C ILE A 38 11.31 0.96 -0.75
N SER A 39 11.78 0.30 -1.80
CA SER A 39 13.19 -0.13 -1.95
C SER A 39 14.21 0.97 -1.65
N ARG A 40 14.02 2.20 -2.16
CA ARG A 40 14.91 3.35 -1.86
C ARG A 40 15.00 3.68 -0.36
N ARG A 41 13.88 3.65 0.36
CA ARG A 41 13.84 3.92 1.82
C ARG A 41 14.54 2.82 2.60
N TYR A 42 14.39 1.57 2.15
CA TYR A 42 15.01 0.41 2.79
C TYR A 42 16.52 0.48 2.60
N ASN A 43 16.98 0.69 1.37
CA ASN A 43 18.40 0.83 1.06
C ASN A 43 19.06 1.94 1.89
N LEU A 44 18.38 3.08 2.03
CA LEU A 44 18.85 4.16 2.89
C LEU A 44 18.94 3.73 4.36
N MET A 45 17.88 3.13 4.91
CA MET A 45 17.87 2.73 6.32
C MET A 45 18.91 1.63 6.61
N HIS A 46 19.01 0.62 5.75
CA HIS A 46 20.01 -0.43 5.86
C HIS A 46 21.43 0.11 5.68
N HIS A 47 21.65 1.14 4.87
CA HIS A 47 22.93 1.85 4.81
C HIS A 47 23.26 2.54 6.14
N ILE A 48 22.31 3.28 6.72
CA ILE A 48 22.46 3.95 8.02
C ILE A 48 22.73 2.93 9.14
N LEU A 49 21.98 1.82 9.18
CA LEU A 49 22.18 0.75 10.17
C LEU A 49 23.51 0.01 9.99
N ASN A 50 24.05 0.01 8.77
CA ASN A 50 25.34 -0.61 8.46
C ASN A 50 26.53 0.37 8.56
N ASP A 51 26.31 1.63 8.86
CA ASP A 51 27.39 2.56 9.13
C ASP A 51 28.13 2.16 10.43
N ARG A 52 29.47 2.05 10.36
CA ARG A 52 30.28 1.64 11.52
C ARG A 52 30.50 2.76 12.52
N GLU A 53 30.55 4.01 12.07
CA GLU A 53 30.77 5.17 12.94
C GLU A 53 29.50 5.48 13.74
N LEU A 54 28.33 5.45 13.10
CA LEU A 54 27.04 5.58 13.80
C LEU A 54 26.81 4.46 14.81
N ARG A 55 27.35 3.26 14.56
CA ARG A 55 27.26 2.12 15.49
C ARG A 55 28.22 2.21 16.69
N LYS A 56 29.31 2.98 16.58
CA LYS A 56 30.29 3.20 17.66
C LYS A 56 29.90 4.36 18.59
N GLU A 57 29.01 5.25 18.16
CA GLU A 57 28.49 6.30 19.02
C GLU A 57 27.89 5.67 20.30
N LYS A 58 28.31 6.19 21.46
CA LYS A 58 27.77 5.75 22.76
C LYS A 58 26.27 6.04 22.87
N ASP A 59 25.78 6.99 22.09
CA ASP A 59 24.38 7.38 22.05
C ASP A 59 23.71 6.92 20.75
N LYS A 60 22.84 5.92 20.83
CA LYS A 60 22.08 5.37 19.69
C LYS A 60 20.84 6.19 19.36
N HIS A 61 20.63 7.34 20.00
CA HIS A 61 19.41 8.13 19.87
C HIS A 61 19.11 8.56 18.44
N SER A 62 20.14 9.01 17.69
CA SER A 62 20.00 9.41 16.29
C SER A 62 19.47 8.27 15.41
N ILE A 63 19.95 7.04 15.65
CA ILE A 63 19.51 5.84 14.93
C ILE A 63 18.04 5.50 15.27
N TYR A 64 17.65 5.65 16.54
CA TYR A 64 16.27 5.40 16.97
C TYR A 64 15.28 6.42 16.38
N ILE A 65 15.66 7.70 16.34
CA ILE A 65 14.89 8.73 15.64
C ILE A 65 14.77 8.39 14.16
N ALA A 66 15.89 8.08 13.49
CA ALA A 66 15.90 7.72 12.07
C ALA A 66 15.00 6.51 11.79
N THR A 67 15.02 5.50 12.65
CA THR A 67 14.17 4.31 12.51
C THR A 67 12.68 4.64 12.66
N GLY A 68 12.32 5.46 13.65
CA GLY A 68 10.94 5.92 13.82
C GLY A 68 10.42 6.70 12.60
N GLN A 69 11.26 7.58 12.04
CA GLN A 69 10.93 8.32 10.82
C GLN A 69 10.88 7.40 9.59
N TYR A 70 11.73 6.38 9.52
CA TYR A 70 11.68 5.36 8.48
C TYR A 70 10.33 4.63 8.47
N ILE A 71 9.87 4.12 9.61
CA ILE A 71 8.54 3.49 9.75
C ILE A 71 7.43 4.46 9.27
N SER A 72 7.48 5.72 9.72
CA SER A 72 6.52 6.75 9.29
C SER A 72 6.52 6.96 7.77
N SER A 73 7.70 6.95 7.16
CA SER A 73 7.87 7.10 5.71
C SER A 73 7.30 5.91 4.93
N LEU A 74 7.37 4.68 5.47
CA LEU A 74 6.76 3.50 4.87
C LEU A 74 5.24 3.59 4.91
N VAL A 75 4.66 4.02 6.04
CA VAL A 75 3.21 4.23 6.17
C VAL A 75 2.72 5.33 5.23
N THR A 76 3.56 6.33 4.93
CA THR A 76 3.23 7.35 3.92
C THR A 76 3.20 6.75 2.51
N CYS A 77 4.15 5.88 2.16
CA CYS A 77 4.09 5.15 0.88
C CYS A 77 2.80 4.32 0.76
N TRP A 78 2.42 3.63 1.84
CA TRP A 78 1.17 2.88 1.91
C TRP A 78 -0.03 3.78 1.67
N GLU A 79 -0.09 4.93 2.35
CA GLU A 79 -1.19 5.89 2.21
C GLU A 79 -1.38 6.31 0.74
N THR A 80 -0.29 6.70 0.09
CA THR A 80 -0.31 7.13 -1.32
C THR A 80 -0.77 5.98 -2.22
N TYR A 81 -0.22 4.79 -2.04
CA TYR A 81 -0.56 3.63 -2.85
C TYR A 81 -2.04 3.25 -2.78
N PHE A 82 -2.60 3.10 -1.57
CA PHE A 82 -4.01 2.73 -1.42
C PHE A 82 -4.95 3.84 -1.88
N ARG A 83 -4.52 5.11 -1.78
CA ARG A 83 -5.25 6.23 -2.37
C ARG A 83 -5.29 6.15 -3.89
N ASP A 84 -4.16 5.86 -4.52
CA ASP A 84 -4.06 5.77 -5.97
C ASP A 84 -4.84 4.56 -6.51
N ILE A 85 -4.80 3.41 -5.81
CA ILE A 85 -5.68 2.26 -6.07
C ILE A 85 -7.15 2.68 -6.05
N PHE A 86 -7.57 3.37 -4.99
CA PHE A 86 -8.97 3.77 -4.83
C PHE A 86 -9.40 4.65 -6.00
N VAL A 87 -8.60 5.68 -6.31
CA VAL A 87 -8.88 6.62 -7.39
C VAL A 87 -8.98 5.87 -8.72
N TYR A 88 -8.00 5.02 -9.03
CA TYR A 88 -7.97 4.24 -10.26
C TYR A 88 -9.20 3.35 -10.42
N VAL A 89 -9.53 2.55 -9.39
CA VAL A 89 -10.66 1.62 -9.45
C VAL A 89 -11.98 2.37 -9.64
N VAL A 90 -12.20 3.47 -8.93
CA VAL A 90 -13.43 4.28 -9.08
C VAL A 90 -13.52 4.92 -10.46
N GLU A 91 -12.40 5.26 -11.09
CA GLU A 91 -12.40 5.79 -12.46
C GLU A 91 -12.72 4.73 -13.52
N GLN A 92 -12.29 3.49 -13.30
CA GLN A 92 -12.49 2.38 -14.23
C GLN A 92 -13.81 1.62 -14.05
N ASP A 93 -14.42 1.66 -12.86
CA ASP A 93 -15.69 0.98 -12.57
C ASP A 93 -16.88 1.99 -12.53
N PRO A 94 -17.75 2.00 -13.57
CA PRO A 94 -18.91 2.89 -13.62
C PRO A 94 -19.88 2.73 -12.43
N ASN A 95 -19.98 1.52 -11.85
CA ASN A 95 -20.84 1.30 -10.71
C ASN A 95 -20.27 1.99 -9.48
N LYS A 96 -18.96 1.84 -9.23
CA LYS A 96 -18.28 2.54 -8.12
C LYS A 96 -18.31 4.05 -8.27
N LYS A 97 -18.15 4.54 -9.50
CA LYS A 97 -18.31 5.95 -9.82
C LYS A 97 -19.72 6.46 -9.50
N THR A 98 -20.75 5.66 -9.80
CA THR A 98 -22.15 5.98 -9.49
C THR A 98 -22.39 5.99 -7.98
N GLU A 99 -21.92 4.97 -7.25
CA GLU A 99 -22.05 4.92 -5.78
C GLU A 99 -21.42 6.13 -5.09
N ILE A 100 -20.24 6.59 -5.53
CA ILE A 100 -19.62 7.82 -5.01
C ILE A 100 -20.44 9.07 -5.38
N SER A 101 -20.97 9.12 -6.61
CA SER A 101 -21.83 10.24 -7.05
C SER A 101 -23.10 10.35 -6.21
N ASP A 102 -23.78 9.23 -5.97
CA ASP A 102 -24.97 9.17 -5.14
C ASP A 102 -24.67 9.57 -3.69
N PHE A 103 -23.54 9.12 -3.15
CA PHE A 103 -23.08 9.52 -1.82
C PHE A 103 -22.86 11.04 -1.72
N ILE A 104 -22.24 11.66 -2.73
CA ILE A 104 -22.01 13.11 -2.79
C ILE A 104 -23.34 13.87 -2.83
N ILE A 105 -24.27 13.44 -3.69
CA ILE A 105 -25.60 14.06 -3.83
C ILE A 105 -26.39 13.96 -2.53
N GLN A 106 -26.39 12.78 -1.87
CA GLN A 106 -27.04 12.58 -0.58
C GLN A 106 -26.46 13.49 0.52
N LYS A 107 -25.20 13.91 0.40
CA LYS A 107 -24.55 14.87 1.31
C LYS A 107 -24.84 16.33 0.98
N GLY A 108 -25.69 16.60 -0.02
CA GLY A 108 -26.15 17.93 -0.39
C GLY A 108 -25.15 18.72 -1.24
N MET A 109 -24.21 18.04 -1.89
CA MET A 109 -23.27 18.65 -2.83
C MET A 109 -23.62 18.21 -4.25
N SER A 110 -23.59 19.14 -5.19
CA SER A 110 -23.80 18.85 -6.61
C SER A 110 -22.47 18.47 -7.30
N ILE A 111 -22.56 17.65 -8.34
CA ILE A 111 -21.39 17.30 -9.18
C ILE A 111 -20.79 18.58 -9.81
N LEU A 112 -21.64 19.55 -10.18
CA LEU A 112 -21.24 20.87 -10.68
C LEU A 112 -20.36 21.64 -9.68
N GLU A 113 -20.62 21.56 -8.38
CA GLU A 113 -19.76 22.20 -7.37
C GLU A 113 -18.37 21.55 -7.28
N LEU A 114 -18.27 20.24 -7.50
CA LEU A 114 -16.99 19.52 -7.57
C LEU A 114 -16.21 19.86 -8.84
N GLU A 115 -16.90 19.90 -9.98
CA GLU A 115 -16.31 20.30 -11.26
C GLU A 115 -15.81 21.74 -11.22
N ASN A 116 -16.60 22.66 -10.64
CA ASN A 116 -16.20 24.05 -10.42
C ASN A 116 -14.98 24.17 -9.48
N ALA A 117 -14.80 23.22 -8.56
CA ALA A 117 -13.63 23.11 -7.71
C ALA A 117 -12.46 22.36 -8.38
N GLN A 118 -12.59 21.94 -9.65
CA GLN A 118 -11.61 21.13 -10.39
C GLN A 118 -11.23 19.82 -9.69
N LEU A 119 -12.13 19.27 -8.87
CA LEU A 119 -11.92 18.00 -8.18
C LEU A 119 -12.53 16.87 -8.98
N ASN A 120 -11.73 15.84 -9.27
CA ASN A 120 -12.29 14.60 -9.81
C ASN A 120 -13.09 13.88 -8.72
N LEU A 121 -14.16 13.20 -9.14
CA LEU A 121 -15.08 12.50 -8.24
C LEU A 121 -14.38 11.39 -7.44
N SER A 122 -13.48 10.67 -8.11
CA SER A 122 -12.59 9.65 -7.54
C SER A 122 -11.66 10.23 -6.46
N ASP A 123 -11.03 11.36 -6.75
CA ASP A 123 -10.16 12.06 -5.79
C ASP A 123 -10.96 12.51 -4.56
N TYR A 124 -12.15 13.07 -4.74
CA TYR A 124 -13.02 13.46 -3.63
C TYR A 124 -13.44 12.25 -2.78
N GLY A 125 -13.82 11.14 -3.42
CA GLY A 125 -14.13 9.88 -2.74
C GLY A 125 -12.95 9.39 -1.89
N SER A 126 -11.72 9.46 -2.43
CA SER A 126 -10.52 9.03 -1.71
C SER A 126 -10.23 9.84 -0.45
N LYS A 127 -10.71 11.09 -0.36
CA LYS A 127 -10.54 11.97 0.81
C LYS A 127 -11.48 11.61 1.97
N GLN A 128 -12.45 10.72 1.75
CA GLN A 128 -13.31 10.21 2.83
C GLN A 128 -12.57 9.20 3.72
N TYR A 129 -11.47 8.64 3.24
CA TYR A 129 -10.68 7.64 3.93
C TYR A 129 -9.32 8.21 4.36
N ASN A 130 -8.92 7.93 5.60
CA ASN A 130 -7.55 8.13 6.05
C ASN A 130 -6.73 6.85 5.81
N PHE A 131 -6.00 6.77 4.70
CA PHE A 131 -5.16 5.61 4.40
C PHE A 131 -3.92 5.46 5.32
N GLN A 132 -3.72 6.35 6.28
CA GLN A 132 -2.79 6.16 7.40
C GLN A 132 -3.44 5.47 8.61
N ASP A 133 -4.67 4.98 8.45
CA ASP A 133 -5.41 4.18 9.42
C ASP A 133 -5.83 2.85 8.74
N LEU A 134 -5.57 1.73 9.43
CA LEU A 134 -5.83 0.40 8.87
C LEU A 134 -7.32 0.11 8.70
N ASN A 135 -8.18 0.64 9.58
CA ASN A 135 -9.62 0.43 9.52
C ASN A 135 -10.26 1.25 8.40
N ASP A 136 -9.80 2.48 8.19
CA ASP A 136 -10.22 3.31 7.06
C ASP A 136 -9.73 2.71 5.73
N THR A 137 -8.52 2.16 5.69
CA THR A 137 -8.02 1.43 4.50
C THR A 137 -8.86 0.17 4.25
N CYS A 138 -9.19 -0.60 5.29
CA CYS A 138 -10.10 -1.75 5.21
C CYS A 138 -11.48 -1.35 4.68
N SER A 139 -12.04 -0.25 5.19
CA SER A 139 -13.34 0.29 4.77
C SER A 139 -13.33 0.72 3.29
N ALA A 140 -12.22 1.30 2.82
CA ALA A 140 -12.05 1.63 1.42
C ALA A 140 -12.00 0.36 0.55
N LEU A 141 -11.27 -0.68 0.96
CA LEU A 141 -11.24 -1.95 0.22
C LEU A 141 -12.59 -2.67 0.23
N ASN A 142 -13.31 -2.68 1.35
CA ASN A 142 -14.69 -3.19 1.42
C ASN A 142 -15.59 -2.49 0.39
N PHE A 143 -15.47 -1.16 0.29
CA PHE A 143 -16.20 -0.39 -0.72
C PHE A 143 -15.84 -0.81 -2.15
N LEU A 144 -14.56 -0.93 -2.49
CA LEU A 144 -14.14 -1.34 -3.83
C LEU A 144 -14.57 -2.79 -4.13
N LEU A 145 -14.40 -3.69 -3.15
CA LEU A 145 -14.61 -5.12 -3.32
C LEU A 145 -16.07 -5.57 -3.14
N ASN A 146 -16.96 -4.71 -2.63
CA ASN A 146 -18.32 -5.08 -2.17
C ASN A 146 -18.28 -6.16 -1.09
N GLU A 147 -17.37 -6.01 -0.14
CA GLU A 147 -17.17 -6.94 0.97
C GLU A 147 -17.45 -6.28 2.33
N SER A 148 -17.40 -7.07 3.39
CA SER A 148 -17.62 -6.64 4.77
C SER A 148 -16.61 -7.27 5.73
N LYS A 149 -15.32 -7.16 5.39
CA LYS A 149 -14.20 -7.58 6.24
C LYS A 149 -14.02 -6.61 7.41
N ASN A 150 -13.60 -7.12 8.57
CA ASN A 150 -13.34 -6.29 9.75
C ASN A 150 -11.90 -5.76 9.76
N ARG A 151 -10.96 -6.56 9.25
CA ARG A 151 -9.54 -6.22 9.21
C ARG A 151 -9.02 -6.27 7.78
N ILE A 152 -8.10 -5.36 7.47
CA ILE A 152 -7.50 -5.29 6.14
C ILE A 152 -6.73 -6.57 5.77
N SER A 153 -6.18 -7.27 6.76
CA SER A 153 -5.49 -8.54 6.55
C SER A 153 -6.41 -9.68 6.13
N GLU A 154 -7.73 -9.59 6.34
CA GLU A 154 -8.68 -10.63 5.93
C GLU A 154 -8.86 -10.69 4.41
N PHE A 155 -8.41 -9.68 3.68
CA PHE A 155 -8.37 -9.69 2.21
C PHE A 155 -7.26 -10.57 1.63
N ILE A 156 -6.37 -11.11 2.46
CA ILE A 156 -5.33 -12.03 1.96
C ILE A 156 -5.87 -13.42 1.64
N GLU A 157 -7.03 -13.80 2.16
CA GLU A 157 -7.65 -15.10 1.94
C GLU A 157 -7.86 -15.34 0.42
N GLY A 158 -7.30 -16.42 -0.13
CA GLY A 158 -7.34 -16.73 -1.57
C GLY A 158 -6.39 -15.89 -2.45
N SER A 159 -5.73 -14.86 -1.90
CA SER A 159 -4.71 -14.08 -2.64
C SER A 159 -3.33 -14.74 -2.63
N ILE A 160 -3.08 -15.64 -1.68
CA ILE A 160 -1.79 -16.33 -1.45
C ILE A 160 -1.66 -17.58 -2.35
N GLU A 161 -2.77 -18.10 -2.88
CA GLU A 161 -2.77 -19.24 -3.80
C GLU A 161 -2.10 -18.87 -5.13
N ASP A 162 -1.29 -19.80 -5.64
CA ASP A 162 -0.53 -19.65 -6.89
C ASP A 162 0.30 -18.36 -6.92
N VAL A 163 1.01 -18.08 -5.82
CA VAL A 163 1.95 -16.97 -5.70
C VAL A 163 3.37 -17.49 -5.60
N VAL A 164 4.26 -16.92 -6.41
CA VAL A 164 5.71 -17.15 -6.31
C VAL A 164 6.39 -15.94 -5.69
N PHE A 165 7.27 -16.22 -4.73
CA PHE A 165 8.18 -15.26 -4.12
C PHE A 165 9.61 -15.55 -4.59
N THR A 166 10.37 -14.52 -4.91
CA THR A 166 11.77 -14.65 -5.34
C THR A 166 12.72 -15.01 -4.21
N LYS A 167 12.35 -14.71 -2.96
CA LYS A 167 13.17 -14.95 -1.76
C LYS A 167 12.33 -15.30 -0.53
N PRO A 168 12.94 -15.97 0.48
CA PRO A 168 12.32 -16.16 1.79
C PRO A 168 11.88 -14.84 2.41
N ASN A 169 10.72 -14.86 3.05
CA ASN A 169 10.09 -13.70 3.67
C ASN A 169 9.23 -14.13 4.87
N PHE A 170 8.74 -13.17 5.65
CA PHE A 170 7.95 -13.43 6.86
C PHE A 170 6.62 -14.14 6.60
N LEU A 171 5.95 -13.91 5.45
CA LEU A 171 4.75 -14.68 5.10
C LEU A 171 5.08 -16.17 4.93
N LEU A 172 6.15 -16.49 4.18
CA LEU A 172 6.61 -17.87 4.01
C LEU A 172 7.02 -18.52 5.34
N TYR A 173 7.68 -17.76 6.22
CA TYR A 173 8.00 -18.21 7.57
C TYR A 173 6.74 -18.54 8.36
N TRP A 174 5.74 -17.66 8.38
CA TRP A 174 4.49 -17.91 9.10
C TRP A 174 3.68 -19.07 8.52
N ILE A 175 3.73 -19.28 7.19
CA ILE A 175 3.13 -20.45 6.54
C ILE A 175 3.82 -21.73 7.02
N ASN A 176 5.15 -21.75 7.06
CA ASN A 176 5.92 -22.90 7.53
C ASN A 176 5.68 -23.21 9.02
N GLU A 177 5.46 -22.18 9.83
CA GLU A 177 5.16 -22.31 11.27
C GLU A 177 3.66 -22.59 11.55
N GLU A 178 2.86 -22.87 10.52
CA GLU A 178 1.41 -23.14 10.63
C GLU A 178 0.63 -22.04 11.38
N LYS A 179 1.08 -20.79 11.25
CA LYS A 179 0.44 -19.64 11.92
C LYS A 179 -0.76 -19.11 11.12
N ASP A 180 -1.65 -18.41 11.83
CA ASP A 180 -2.68 -17.59 11.19
C ASP A 180 -2.03 -16.34 10.55
N ILE A 181 -1.86 -16.40 9.23
CA ILE A 181 -1.22 -15.34 8.44
C ILE A 181 -1.99 -14.01 8.56
N SER A 182 -3.32 -14.06 8.59
CA SER A 182 -4.16 -12.87 8.68
C SER A 182 -3.95 -12.17 10.03
N GLN A 183 -3.85 -12.94 11.10
CA GLN A 183 -3.58 -12.43 12.44
C GLN A 183 -2.16 -11.87 12.58
N GLU A 184 -1.14 -12.60 12.13
CA GLU A 184 0.26 -12.16 12.23
C GLU A 184 0.50 -10.88 11.40
N LEU A 185 -0.03 -10.84 10.18
CA LEU A 185 0.06 -9.67 9.32
C LEU A 185 -0.63 -8.46 9.94
N TYR A 186 -1.82 -8.64 10.50
CA TYR A 186 -2.52 -7.56 11.20
C TYR A 186 -1.72 -7.04 12.40
N SER A 187 -1.17 -7.94 13.22
CA SER A 187 -0.41 -7.57 14.41
C SER A 187 0.84 -6.76 14.06
N VAL A 188 1.56 -7.14 13.01
CA VAL A 188 2.75 -6.41 12.54
C VAL A 188 2.36 -5.05 11.96
N LEU A 189 1.31 -4.97 11.15
CA LEU A 189 0.84 -3.69 10.60
C LEU A 189 0.34 -2.76 11.70
N GLU A 190 -0.46 -3.27 12.64
CA GLU A 190 -0.98 -2.50 13.77
C GLU A 190 0.15 -1.90 14.60
N GLN A 191 1.15 -2.70 14.97
CA GLN A 191 2.33 -2.21 15.68
C GLN A 191 3.07 -1.11 14.91
N GLY A 192 3.25 -1.26 13.59
CA GLY A 192 3.90 -0.25 12.75
C GLY A 192 3.12 1.06 12.64
N PHE A 193 1.80 0.98 12.49
CA PHE A 193 0.92 2.15 12.43
C PHE A 193 0.84 2.87 13.78
N GLU A 194 0.83 2.13 14.90
CA GLU A 194 0.93 2.69 16.25
C GLU A 194 2.26 3.40 16.50
N ILE A 195 3.38 2.80 16.06
CA ILE A 195 4.69 3.45 16.13
C ILE A 195 4.67 4.76 15.33
N ARG A 196 4.16 4.74 14.08
CA ARG A 196 4.01 5.96 13.26
C ARG A 196 3.12 6.99 13.95
N HIS A 197 2.03 6.59 14.60
CA HIS A 197 1.16 7.51 15.33
C HIS A 197 1.94 8.23 16.43
N LYS A 198 2.65 7.47 17.27
CA LYS A 198 3.44 8.02 18.38
C LYS A 198 4.61 8.88 17.90
N VAL A 199 5.35 8.46 16.89
CA VAL A 199 6.47 9.24 16.30
C VAL A 199 6.02 10.63 15.84
N ILE A 200 4.80 10.76 15.31
CA ILE A 200 4.29 12.03 14.78
C ILE A 200 3.65 12.90 15.87
N HIS A 201 3.01 12.30 16.87
CA HIS A 201 2.16 13.02 17.82
C HIS A 201 2.72 13.11 19.24
N ASP A 202 3.68 12.28 19.61
CA ASP A 202 4.31 12.27 20.93
C ASP A 202 5.79 12.67 20.81
N ALA A 203 6.09 13.90 21.19
CA ALA A 203 7.45 14.45 21.14
C ALA A 203 8.45 13.73 22.07
N ASN A 204 7.95 12.96 23.05
CA ASN A 204 8.79 12.20 23.98
C ASN A 204 8.97 10.74 23.54
N PHE A 205 8.28 10.31 22.49
CA PHE A 205 8.36 8.94 22.00
C PHE A 205 9.61 8.72 21.15
N ILE A 206 10.43 7.76 21.55
CA ILE A 206 11.59 7.30 20.78
C ILE A 206 11.47 5.79 20.60
N TYR A 207 11.35 5.37 19.35
CA TYR A 207 11.25 3.96 19.02
C TYR A 207 12.61 3.25 19.16
N LYS A 208 12.68 2.25 20.03
CA LYS A 208 13.86 1.38 20.15
C LYS A 208 13.77 0.30 19.09
N ILE A 209 14.84 0.11 18.32
CA ILE A 209 14.88 -0.88 17.24
C ILE A 209 14.65 -2.28 17.79
N GLU A 210 13.64 -2.95 17.25
CA GLU A 210 13.41 -4.39 17.40
C GLU A 210 13.65 -5.06 16.04
N PRO A 211 14.82 -5.65 15.78
CA PRO A 211 15.20 -6.11 14.44
C PRO A 211 14.21 -7.11 13.81
N HIS A 212 13.65 -8.00 14.63
CA HIS A 212 12.66 -8.97 14.18
C HIS A 212 11.39 -8.28 13.66
N PHE A 213 10.85 -7.33 14.43
CA PHE A 213 9.71 -6.53 14.03
C PHE A 213 9.99 -5.73 12.76
N ILE A 214 11.14 -5.05 12.67
CA ILE A 214 11.47 -4.23 11.50
C ILE A 214 11.50 -5.08 10.23
N ASN A 215 12.16 -6.23 10.25
CA ASN A 215 12.19 -7.12 9.09
C ASN A 215 10.80 -7.65 8.72
N ALA A 216 9.96 -7.98 9.72
CA ALA A 216 8.58 -8.42 9.48
C ALA A 216 7.73 -7.30 8.88
N PHE A 217 7.84 -6.09 9.42
CA PHE A 217 7.12 -4.92 8.94
C PHE A 217 7.56 -4.54 7.53
N GLU A 218 8.86 -4.57 7.25
CA GLU A 218 9.43 -4.44 5.91
C GLU A 218 8.78 -5.41 4.90
N ASP A 219 8.74 -6.71 5.21
CA ASP A 219 8.13 -7.70 4.34
C ASP A 219 6.61 -7.47 4.17
N CYS A 220 5.89 -7.12 5.25
CA CYS A 220 4.47 -6.79 5.18
C CYS A 220 4.21 -5.59 4.25
N MET A 221 5.02 -4.54 4.35
CA MET A 221 4.87 -3.34 3.52
C MET A 221 5.23 -3.62 2.05
N VAL A 222 6.15 -4.53 1.75
CA VAL A 222 6.42 -4.93 0.35
C VAL A 222 5.32 -5.82 -0.21
N ILE A 223 4.94 -6.88 0.52
CA ILE A 223 4.17 -8.00 -0.03
C ILE A 223 2.67 -7.72 0.01
N PHE A 224 2.14 -7.23 1.12
CA PHE A 224 0.70 -7.09 1.30
C PHE A 224 0.05 -6.17 0.24
N PRO A 225 0.60 -4.99 -0.07
CA PRO A 225 0.00 -4.13 -1.08
C PRO A 225 -0.02 -4.75 -2.48
N GLN A 226 0.97 -5.59 -2.81
CA GLN A 226 1.01 -6.34 -4.07
C GLN A 226 -0.06 -7.45 -4.12
N LEU A 227 -0.30 -8.16 -3.00
CA LEU A 227 -1.39 -9.14 -2.90
C LEU A 227 -2.76 -8.48 -3.13
N ILE A 228 -2.99 -7.29 -2.55
CA ILE A 228 -4.21 -6.52 -2.80
C ILE A 228 -4.32 -6.09 -4.27
N SER A 229 -3.22 -5.69 -4.90
CA SER A 229 -3.23 -5.37 -6.33
C SER A 229 -3.58 -6.58 -7.19
N ILE A 230 -3.08 -7.78 -6.86
CA ILE A 230 -3.45 -9.01 -7.57
C ILE A 230 -4.95 -9.28 -7.41
N LEU A 231 -5.48 -9.16 -6.18
CA LEU A 231 -6.91 -9.36 -5.90
C LEU A 231 -7.78 -8.40 -6.72
N LEU A 232 -7.45 -7.11 -6.71
CA LEU A 232 -8.18 -6.09 -7.47
C LEU A 232 -8.01 -6.28 -8.98
N ALA A 233 -6.81 -6.60 -9.46
CA ALA A 233 -6.56 -6.85 -10.88
C ALA A 233 -7.35 -8.07 -11.38
N LYS A 234 -7.49 -9.13 -10.58
CA LYS A 234 -8.38 -10.26 -10.88
C LYS A 234 -9.84 -9.80 -10.95
N LYS A 235 -10.33 -9.04 -9.97
CA LYS A 235 -11.73 -8.54 -9.94
C LYS A 235 -12.06 -7.64 -11.14
N TYR A 236 -11.13 -6.77 -11.52
CA TYR A 236 -11.32 -5.74 -12.54
C TYR A 236 -10.74 -6.10 -13.91
N ASN A 237 -10.31 -7.35 -14.11
CA ASN A 237 -9.68 -7.83 -15.35
C ASN A 237 -8.50 -6.96 -15.83
N ALA A 238 -7.72 -6.42 -14.89
CA ALA A 238 -6.55 -5.59 -15.18
C ALA A 238 -5.29 -6.45 -15.36
N LYS A 239 -4.30 -5.89 -16.08
CA LYS A 239 -2.97 -6.53 -16.19
C LYS A 239 -2.33 -6.62 -14.80
N ARG A 240 -1.70 -7.75 -14.50
CA ARG A 240 -0.92 -8.00 -13.29
C ARG A 240 0.37 -8.77 -13.61
N PRO A 241 1.39 -8.71 -12.74
CA PRO A 241 2.61 -9.49 -12.91
C PRO A 241 2.33 -10.99 -12.70
N VAL A 242 2.77 -11.79 -13.68
CA VAL A 242 2.73 -13.24 -13.62
C VAL A 242 4.10 -13.82 -14.00
N PHE A 243 4.41 -14.99 -13.46
CA PHE A 243 5.63 -15.73 -13.75
C PHE A 243 5.28 -17.05 -14.44
N ASN A 244 5.93 -17.33 -15.58
CA ASN A 244 5.79 -18.60 -16.27
C ASN A 244 6.76 -19.63 -15.67
N VAL A 245 6.21 -20.68 -15.05
CA VAL A 245 7.02 -21.66 -14.31
C VAL A 245 7.87 -22.56 -15.22
N ASP A 246 7.45 -22.78 -16.46
CA ASP A 246 8.15 -23.66 -17.42
C ASP A 246 9.24 -22.91 -18.20
N LYS A 247 8.96 -21.66 -18.58
CA LYS A 247 9.81 -20.84 -19.46
C LYS A 247 10.63 -19.80 -18.70
N HIS A 248 10.42 -19.66 -17.39
CA HIS A 248 11.17 -18.77 -16.50
C HIS A 248 11.22 -17.30 -16.95
N TYR A 249 10.08 -16.75 -17.38
CA TYR A 249 9.93 -15.32 -17.64
C TYR A 249 8.78 -14.73 -16.82
N SER A 250 8.83 -13.42 -16.59
CA SER A 250 7.72 -12.63 -16.06
C SER A 250 7.12 -11.73 -17.13
N ARG A 251 5.80 -11.51 -17.10
CA ARG A 251 5.13 -10.52 -17.96
C ARG A 251 3.92 -9.92 -17.25
N LEU A 252 3.40 -8.84 -17.81
CA LEU A 252 2.13 -8.25 -17.39
C LEU A 252 0.97 -8.82 -18.21
N THR A 253 -0.04 -9.40 -17.56
CA THR A 253 -1.22 -9.93 -18.26
C THR A 253 -2.46 -9.92 -17.39
N ASN A 254 -3.63 -9.78 -18.00
CA ASN A 254 -4.92 -10.02 -17.35
C ASN A 254 -5.39 -11.48 -17.53
N ASN A 255 -4.83 -12.19 -18.52
CA ASN A 255 -5.20 -13.56 -18.89
C ASN A 255 -3.97 -14.49 -18.76
N PRO A 256 -3.61 -14.94 -17.54
CA PRO A 256 -2.59 -15.97 -17.39
C PRO A 256 -3.05 -17.29 -18.01
N ASN A 257 -2.10 -18.04 -18.55
CA ASN A 257 -2.34 -19.45 -18.92
C ASN A 257 -2.06 -20.39 -17.74
N ASP A 258 -2.33 -21.69 -17.92
CA ASP A 258 -2.19 -22.73 -16.88
C ASP A 258 -0.76 -22.90 -16.33
N ARG A 259 0.24 -22.27 -16.96
CA ARG A 259 1.66 -22.28 -16.52
C ARG A 259 2.10 -20.95 -15.92
N GLU A 260 1.20 -20.00 -15.79
CA GLU A 260 1.49 -18.66 -15.28
C GLU A 260 0.84 -18.44 -13.91
N VAL A 261 1.68 -18.21 -12.92
CA VAL A 261 1.29 -17.98 -11.52
C VAL A 261 1.49 -16.51 -11.16
N ASN A 262 0.79 -16.01 -10.14
CA ASN A 262 0.93 -14.63 -9.72
C ASN A 262 2.35 -14.42 -9.16
N PHE A 263 2.94 -13.26 -9.48
CA PHE A 263 4.32 -12.97 -9.12
C PHE A 263 4.38 -11.79 -8.16
N ILE A 264 5.06 -11.98 -7.02
CA ILE A 264 5.32 -10.93 -6.04
C ILE A 264 6.79 -10.56 -6.10
N PHE A 265 7.06 -9.29 -6.34
CA PHE A 265 8.41 -8.77 -6.28
C PHE A 265 8.86 -8.64 -4.81
N SER A 266 10.09 -9.04 -4.53
CA SER A 266 10.79 -8.76 -3.28
C SER A 266 11.52 -7.43 -3.34
N ARG A 267 12.00 -6.96 -2.19
CA ARG A 267 12.85 -5.75 -2.09
C ARG A 267 14.07 -5.78 -3.03
N ASN A 268 14.66 -6.96 -3.23
CA ASN A 268 15.92 -7.10 -3.98
C ASN A 268 15.70 -7.17 -5.48
N ASP A 269 14.46 -7.42 -5.92
CA ASP A 269 14.12 -7.38 -7.36
C ASP A 269 14.16 -5.95 -7.90
N PHE A 270 14.32 -4.94 -7.02
CA PHE A 270 14.54 -3.54 -7.39
C PHE A 270 15.96 -3.06 -7.08
N GLU A 271 16.84 -3.96 -6.62
CA GLU A 271 18.28 -3.70 -6.44
C GLU A 271 19.10 -4.12 -7.68
N GLY A 272 18.51 -4.92 -8.58
CA GLY A 272 19.08 -5.28 -9.88
C GLY A 272 18.42 -4.54 -11.03
N ASP A 273 19.11 -4.45 -12.18
CA ASP A 273 18.58 -3.88 -13.42
C ASP A 273 17.53 -4.82 -14.03
N TYR A 274 16.30 -4.80 -13.52
CA TYR A 274 15.17 -5.50 -14.14
C TYR A 274 14.42 -4.55 -15.08
N GLN A 275 14.16 -5.00 -16.31
CA GLN A 275 13.18 -4.38 -17.21
C GLN A 275 11.89 -5.19 -17.18
N ILE A 276 10.79 -4.56 -16.78
CA ILE A 276 9.45 -5.10 -17.02
C ILE A 276 9.15 -4.85 -18.52
N VAL A 277 9.06 -5.93 -19.30
CA VAL A 277 8.76 -5.86 -20.74
C VAL A 277 7.25 -6.04 -20.94
N ASP A 278 6.63 -5.12 -21.66
CA ASP A 278 5.19 -5.07 -21.97
C ASP A 278 4.69 -6.23 -22.86
#